data_AF-A0A2V8BJL4-F1
#
_entry.id   AF-A0A2V8BJL4-F1
#
_cell.length_a   1.000
_cell.length_b   1.000
_cell.length_c   1.000
_cell.angle_alpha   90.00
_cell.angle_beta   90.00
_cell.angle_gamma   90.00
#
_symmetry.space_group_name_H-M   'P 1'
#
loop_
_entity.id
_entity.type
_entity.pdbx_description
1 polymer ?
#
loop_
_entity_poly.entity_id
_entity_poly.type
_entity_poly.pdbx_seq_one_letter_code
_entity_poly.pdbx_strand_id
1 'polypeptide(L)'
;MFAASLYIIVCSARNRARARLRRLREPRYFIGAIVGAAYMYFSFFGRLRSARSSAARDSARARGTGDPALAAGPALVAAGPALAGISLLVVTVVSWLAPFDSGLLDFSDAEVEFLFPAPVSRRQLLIHRMLRSQIGLLFGAIILGIAVPSPYGFGRLRMGVAMWFLLVTGKVYFTGVSLARARLRSASARTRRVAWLPVAVLTAAIAIVASAIARAFLAAPPSSVRRALQLLSEVSLQPLPRIVLWPFAAITSPLFLSSAPAGAYLAALAGSAVVLALSTAWVLKSDEAFQDAAAEAAQRRKRQPQGQLAVSYRTRSAGWTLAPTGRPEAAFAWKAAMQTLRVVDKRGLARFVAILFVLTLAATSVGREGPAATLGAFAIAAALFAILMAPQILRVDMRQDLRHLELLKTWPVKSSAVVRGELLWPGVFLTAIAWTMIAVAMTLSGTVMPKVGLGWRLGGGGAIAIVAPALVFAQLTIQNAVALVFPAWVPLGNQRPRGLDAMGQRLIMLGGTWLSLVVMALPGALAGAIIWYALGRFLGPAVLVPAAAVCTVTIALEVLLATEALGPAYEQLDLMAVERDEQ
;
A
#
# COMPACT_ATOMS: atom_id res chain seq x y z
N MET A 1 -31.04 21.28 9.63
CA MET A 1 -30.33 20.01 9.35
C MET A 1 -28.83 20.17 9.10
N PHE A 2 -28.37 21.11 8.26
CA PHE A 2 -26.94 21.39 8.10
C PHE A 2 -26.24 21.74 9.43
N ALA A 3 -26.80 22.67 10.20
CA ALA A 3 -26.28 23.06 11.51
C ALA A 3 -26.25 21.89 12.51
N ALA A 4 -27.33 21.09 12.60
CA ALA A 4 -27.38 19.91 13.45
C ALA A 4 -26.37 18.83 13.04
N SER A 5 -26.19 18.61 11.73
CA SER A 5 -25.17 17.69 11.20
C SER A 5 -23.76 18.17 11.55
N LEU A 6 -23.50 19.47 11.37
CA LEU A 6 -22.22 20.08 11.73
C LEU A 6 -21.96 19.94 13.24
N TYR A 7 -22.97 20.16 14.07
CA TYR A 7 -22.89 19.97 15.51
C TYR A 7 -22.50 18.54 15.89
N ILE A 8 -23.19 17.52 15.35
CA ILE A 8 -22.86 16.10 15.59
C ILE A 8 -21.44 15.79 15.13
N ILE A 9 -21.04 16.29 13.97
CA ILE A 9 -19.70 16.08 13.41
C ILE A 9 -18.63 16.70 14.31
N VAL A 10 -18.82 17.94 14.76
CA VAL A 10 -17.89 18.66 15.64
C VAL A 10 -17.81 17.98 17.00
N CYS A 11 -18.93 17.62 17.62
CA CYS A 11 -18.96 16.90 18.89
C CYS A 11 -18.30 15.52 18.78
N SER A 12 -18.56 14.77 17.71
CA SER A 12 -17.92 13.49 17.44
C SER A 12 -16.41 13.63 17.21
N ALA A 13 -15.97 14.67 16.49
CA ALA A 13 -14.56 14.97 16.29
C ALA A 13 -13.88 15.36 17.61
N ARG A 14 -14.52 16.22 18.42
CA ARG A 14 -14.05 16.63 19.75
C ARG A 14 -13.94 15.45 20.71
N ASN A 15 -14.94 14.57 20.74
CA ASN A 15 -14.93 13.37 21.58
C ASN A 15 -13.83 12.39 21.14
N ARG A 16 -13.64 12.19 19.84
CA ARG A 16 -12.52 11.39 19.31
C ARG A 16 -11.16 11.99 19.64
N ALA A 17 -11.01 13.31 19.51
CA ALA A 17 -9.79 14.01 19.88
C ALA A 17 -9.50 13.88 21.38
N ARG A 18 -10.51 14.09 22.24
CA ARG A 18 -10.41 13.89 23.70
C ARG A 18 -10.04 12.46 24.07
N ALA A 19 -10.67 11.47 23.45
CA ALA A 19 -10.35 10.06 23.68
C ALA A 19 -8.90 9.75 23.31
N ARG A 20 -8.40 10.26 22.18
CA ARG A 20 -6.99 10.14 21.78
C ARG A 20 -6.05 10.86 22.74
N LEU A 21 -6.41 12.07 23.17
CA LEU A 21 -5.62 12.84 24.13
C LEU A 21 -5.55 12.15 25.50
N ARG A 22 -6.63 11.50 25.93
CA ARG A 22 -6.65 10.67 27.14
C ARG A 22 -5.71 9.47 27.02
N ARG A 23 -5.62 8.83 25.84
CA ARG A 23 -4.66 7.74 25.59
C ARG A 23 -3.21 8.20 25.73
N LEU A 24 -2.88 9.46 25.43
CA LEU A 24 -1.53 9.99 25.65
C LEU A 24 -1.10 10.02 27.12
N ARG A 25 -2.01 9.78 28.08
CA ARG A 25 -1.64 9.58 29.49
C ARG A 25 -0.86 8.28 29.69
N GLU A 26 -1.05 7.29 28.83
CA GLU A 26 -0.24 6.07 28.89
C GLU A 26 1.10 6.32 28.16
N PRO A 27 2.23 6.01 28.81
CA PRO A 27 3.56 6.33 28.27
C PRO A 27 3.81 5.72 26.89
N ARG A 28 3.23 4.54 26.60
CA ARG A 28 3.33 3.86 25.30
C ARG A 28 2.77 4.68 24.13
N TYR A 29 1.67 5.39 24.33
CA TYR A 29 1.04 6.20 23.28
C TYR A 29 1.71 7.57 23.16
N PHE A 30 2.22 8.11 24.27
CA PHE A 30 2.96 9.37 24.28
C PHE A 30 4.26 9.31 23.48
N ILE A 31 5.11 8.31 23.76
CA ILE A 31 6.39 8.11 23.04
C ILE A 31 6.10 7.87 21.54
N GLY A 32 5.10 7.05 21.24
CA GLY A 32 4.62 6.84 19.88
C GLY A 32 4.21 8.14 19.20
N ALA A 33 3.43 8.99 19.86
CA ALA A 33 3.00 10.27 19.31
C ALA A 33 4.17 11.21 19.02
N ILE A 34 5.18 11.28 19.91
CA ILE A 34 6.39 12.10 19.70
C ILE A 34 7.14 11.64 18.46
N VAL A 35 7.43 10.33 18.34
CA VAL A 35 8.18 9.81 17.18
C VAL A 35 7.38 9.97 15.89
N GLY A 36 6.07 9.75 15.94
CA GLY A 36 5.17 10.00 14.81
C GLY A 36 5.21 11.46 14.37
N ALA A 37 5.13 12.39 15.32
CA ALA A 37 5.21 13.83 15.06
C ALA A 37 6.58 14.24 14.52
N ALA A 38 7.67 13.75 15.12
CA ALA A 38 9.04 13.99 14.68
C ALA A 38 9.26 13.49 13.25
N TYR A 39 8.82 12.27 12.93
CA TYR A 39 8.92 11.73 11.58
C TYR A 39 8.13 12.56 10.57
N MET A 40 6.90 12.96 10.91
CA MET A 40 6.11 13.86 10.04
C MET A 40 6.89 15.18 9.82
N TYR A 41 7.42 15.76 10.90
CA TYR A 41 8.21 16.98 10.81
C TYR A 41 9.43 16.81 9.89
N PHE A 42 10.28 15.82 10.11
CA PHE A 42 11.48 15.59 9.28
C PHE A 42 11.14 15.17 7.85
N SER A 43 10.10 14.36 7.65
CA SER A 43 9.69 13.92 6.31
C SER A 43 9.15 15.07 5.47
N PHE A 44 8.35 15.96 6.05
CA PHE A 44 7.77 17.08 5.32
C PHE A 44 8.71 18.29 5.27
N PHE A 45 9.30 18.69 6.39
CA PHE A 45 10.15 19.90 6.48
C PHE A 45 11.63 19.61 6.21
N GLY A 46 12.14 18.43 6.54
CA GLY A 46 13.52 18.01 6.23
C GLY A 46 13.72 17.75 4.73
N ARG A 47 12.80 17.02 4.08
CA ARG A 47 12.80 16.89 2.60
C ARG A 47 12.67 18.24 1.91
N LEU A 48 11.96 19.21 2.51
CA LEU A 48 11.82 20.55 1.95
C LEU A 48 13.15 21.31 1.88
N ARG A 49 14.01 21.15 2.90
CA ARG A 49 15.34 21.76 2.93
C ARG A 49 16.27 21.11 1.91
N SER A 50 16.20 19.78 1.78
CA SER A 50 16.96 19.02 0.77
C SER A 50 16.45 19.23 -0.66
N ALA A 51 15.15 19.41 -0.86
CA ALA A 51 14.57 19.68 -2.17
C ALA A 51 14.91 21.10 -2.65
N ARG A 52 15.00 22.09 -1.74
CA ARG A 52 15.50 23.44 -2.07
C ARG A 52 16.97 23.41 -2.49
N SER A 53 17.81 22.62 -1.83
CA SER A 53 19.23 22.50 -2.20
C SER A 53 19.46 21.66 -3.47
N SER A 54 18.59 20.68 -3.75
CA SER A 54 18.63 19.94 -5.02
C SER A 54 18.09 20.79 -6.18
N ALA A 55 16.95 21.47 -6.01
CA ALA A 55 16.40 22.36 -7.04
C ALA A 55 17.34 23.54 -7.36
N ALA A 56 18.04 24.08 -6.36
CA ALA A 56 19.10 25.08 -6.58
C ALA A 56 20.25 24.51 -7.43
N ARG A 57 20.70 23.27 -7.16
CA ARG A 57 21.75 22.59 -7.94
C ARG A 57 21.30 22.19 -9.35
N ASP A 58 20.06 21.73 -9.50
CA ASP A 58 19.48 21.34 -10.79
C ASP A 58 19.19 22.57 -11.66
N SER A 59 18.77 23.70 -11.07
CA SER A 59 18.60 24.98 -11.79
C SER A 59 19.93 25.65 -12.18
N ALA A 60 21.01 25.35 -11.46
CA ALA A 60 22.37 25.76 -11.81
C ALA A 60 22.94 24.87 -12.94
N ARG A 61 22.70 23.55 -12.90
CA ARG A 61 23.05 22.62 -14.00
C ARG A 61 22.23 22.86 -15.27
N ALA A 62 20.92 23.13 -15.15
CA ALA A 62 20.04 23.41 -16.29
C ALA A 62 20.41 24.71 -17.04
N ARG A 63 21.12 25.64 -16.38
CA ARG A 63 21.68 26.84 -17.03
C ARG A 63 23.04 26.59 -17.69
N GLY A 64 23.74 25.51 -17.36
CA GLY A 64 25.09 25.20 -17.87
C GLY A 64 25.15 24.10 -18.92
N THR A 65 24.17 23.20 -19.00
CA THR A 65 24.18 22.08 -19.96
C THR A 65 22.81 21.92 -20.61
N GLY A 66 22.73 22.13 -21.93
CA GLY A 66 21.54 21.91 -22.76
C GLY A 66 21.19 20.43 -22.92
N ASP A 67 20.85 19.77 -21.81
CA ASP A 67 20.59 18.33 -21.76
C ASP A 67 19.11 18.03 -22.06
N PRO A 68 18.77 17.30 -23.15
CA PRO A 68 17.39 17.08 -23.60
C PRO A 68 16.51 16.24 -22.64
N ALA A 69 17.12 15.62 -21.62
CA ALA A 69 16.41 14.94 -20.54
C ALA A 69 15.67 15.92 -19.59
N LEU A 70 16.23 17.11 -19.36
CA LEU A 70 15.62 18.16 -18.53
C LEU A 70 14.52 18.93 -19.28
N ALA A 71 14.58 18.98 -20.61
CA ALA A 71 13.54 19.52 -21.49
C ALA A 71 12.26 18.64 -21.55
N ALA A 72 12.27 17.44 -20.97
CA ALA A 72 11.09 16.57 -20.86
C ALA A 72 10.07 17.06 -19.80
N GLY A 73 10.54 17.78 -18.77
CA GLY A 73 9.71 18.28 -17.68
C GLY A 73 8.58 19.23 -18.12
N PRO A 74 8.87 20.30 -18.90
CA PRO A 74 7.84 21.22 -19.37
C PRO A 74 6.81 20.56 -20.30
N ALA A 75 7.25 19.66 -21.17
CA ALA A 75 6.37 18.93 -22.09
C ALA A 75 5.43 17.95 -21.36
N LEU A 76 5.91 17.29 -20.29
CA LEU A 76 5.09 16.40 -19.45
C LEU A 76 4.09 17.19 -18.59
N VAL A 77 4.46 18.39 -18.13
CA VAL A 77 3.57 19.31 -17.42
C VAL A 77 2.49 19.87 -18.36
N ALA A 78 2.84 20.20 -19.61
CA ALA A 78 1.90 20.67 -20.63
C ALA A 78 0.92 19.57 -21.09
N ALA A 79 1.39 18.34 -21.24
CA ALA A 79 0.53 17.17 -21.54
C ALA A 79 -0.22 16.63 -20.31
N GLY A 80 0.12 17.11 -19.11
CA GLY A 80 -0.37 16.61 -17.82
C GLY A 80 -1.90 16.59 -17.68
N PRO A 81 -2.62 17.69 -17.97
CA PRO A 81 -4.08 17.74 -17.85
C PRO A 81 -4.80 16.75 -18.79
N ALA A 82 -4.30 16.60 -20.02
CA ALA A 82 -4.83 15.69 -21.02
C ALA A 82 -4.70 14.22 -20.59
N LEU A 83 -3.49 13.84 -20.16
CA LEU A 83 -3.19 12.50 -19.68
C LEU A 83 -3.95 12.18 -18.38
N ALA A 84 -4.04 13.14 -17.47
CA ALA A 84 -4.82 13.00 -16.24
C ALA A 84 -6.32 12.83 -16.53
N GLY A 85 -6.86 13.57 -17.50
CA GLY A 85 -8.23 13.44 -17.96
C GLY A 85 -8.54 12.05 -18.53
N ILE A 86 -7.68 11.54 -19.43
CA ILE A 86 -7.80 10.17 -19.97
C ILE A 86 -7.68 9.12 -18.87
N SER A 87 -6.72 9.30 -17.95
CA SER A 87 -6.54 8.39 -16.81
C SER A 87 -7.77 8.36 -15.91
N LEU A 88 -8.37 9.52 -15.64
CA LEU A 88 -9.58 9.63 -14.82
C LEU A 88 -10.79 9.00 -15.54
N LEU A 89 -10.91 9.14 -16.87
CA LEU A 89 -11.90 8.41 -17.67
C LEU A 89 -11.74 6.90 -17.46
N VAL A 90 -10.52 6.35 -17.60
CA VAL A 90 -10.26 4.92 -17.36
C VAL A 90 -10.67 4.50 -15.94
N VAL A 91 -10.29 5.28 -14.92
CA VAL A 91 -10.69 5.02 -13.51
C VAL A 91 -12.21 4.98 -13.38
N THR A 92 -12.93 5.91 -14.01
CA THR A 92 -14.40 5.89 -13.97
C THR A 92 -14.98 4.65 -14.65
N VAL A 93 -14.45 4.21 -15.79
CA VAL A 93 -14.90 2.97 -16.46
C VAL A 93 -14.67 1.76 -15.58
N VAL A 94 -13.46 1.63 -15.03
CA VAL A 94 -13.09 0.53 -14.14
C VAL A 94 -13.99 0.50 -12.90
N SER A 95 -14.46 1.66 -12.42
CA SER A 95 -15.37 1.73 -11.27
C SER A 95 -16.74 1.07 -11.49
N TRP A 96 -17.20 0.97 -12.74
CA TRP A 96 -18.44 0.25 -13.08
C TRP A 96 -18.23 -1.26 -13.12
N LEU A 97 -17.05 -1.70 -13.59
CA LEU A 97 -16.68 -3.11 -13.73
C LEU A 97 -16.27 -3.76 -12.41
N ALA A 98 -15.56 -3.02 -11.56
CA ALA A 98 -15.05 -3.51 -10.29
C ALA A 98 -15.97 -3.11 -9.13
N PRO A 99 -16.06 -3.93 -8.07
CA PRO A 99 -16.89 -3.66 -6.89
C PRO A 99 -16.23 -2.61 -5.97
N PHE A 100 -15.91 -1.43 -6.52
CA PHE A 100 -15.50 -0.28 -5.73
C PHE A 100 -16.74 0.37 -5.10
N ASP A 101 -16.80 0.40 -3.78
CA ASP A 101 -17.88 1.04 -3.02
C ASP A 101 -17.34 2.30 -2.32
N SER A 102 -18.15 3.37 -2.28
CA SER A 102 -17.71 4.67 -1.76
C SER A 102 -17.61 4.76 -0.24
N GLY A 103 -18.11 3.74 0.47
CA GLY A 103 -18.28 3.72 1.93
C GLY A 103 -19.16 4.86 2.46
N LEU A 104 -19.82 5.64 1.59
CA LEU A 104 -20.65 6.78 1.99
C LEU A 104 -22.01 6.32 2.55
N LEU A 105 -22.45 5.13 2.13
CA LEU A 105 -23.65 4.45 2.61
C LEU A 105 -23.39 3.56 3.83
N ASP A 106 -22.18 3.54 4.37
CA ASP A 106 -21.87 2.80 5.59
C ASP A 106 -22.26 3.64 6.82
N PHE A 107 -23.43 3.32 7.37
CA PHE A 107 -23.89 3.87 8.64
C PHE A 107 -23.27 3.08 9.80
N SER A 108 -22.77 3.78 10.82
CA SER A 108 -22.42 3.14 12.09
C SER A 108 -23.68 2.70 12.82
N ASP A 109 -23.56 1.76 13.74
CA ASP A 109 -24.73 1.14 14.38
C ASP A 109 -25.54 2.17 15.17
N ALA A 110 -24.84 3.06 15.90
CA ALA A 110 -25.46 4.23 16.54
C ALA A 110 -26.15 5.17 15.54
N GLU A 111 -25.59 5.38 14.34
CA GLU A 111 -26.23 6.25 13.35
C GLU A 111 -27.45 5.59 12.71
N VAL A 112 -27.48 4.26 12.59
CA VAL A 112 -28.69 3.55 12.16
C VAL A 112 -29.76 3.67 13.24
N GLU A 113 -29.40 3.37 14.49
CA GLU A 113 -30.31 3.36 15.64
C GLU A 113 -30.92 4.74 15.93
N PHE A 114 -30.14 5.83 15.82
CA PHE A 114 -30.64 7.18 16.14
C PHE A 114 -31.15 7.96 14.93
N LEU A 115 -30.60 7.78 13.71
CA LEU A 115 -30.97 8.61 12.56
C LEU A 115 -32.05 8.00 11.66
N PHE A 116 -32.22 6.67 11.62
CA PHE A 116 -33.25 6.05 10.80
C PHE A 116 -34.67 6.14 11.39
N PRO A 117 -34.88 6.08 12.72
CA PRO A 117 -36.21 6.31 13.28
C PRO A 117 -36.56 7.79 13.42
N ALA A 118 -35.58 8.69 13.29
CA ALA A 118 -35.83 10.13 13.32
C ALA A 118 -36.61 10.58 12.06
N PRO A 119 -37.46 11.62 12.15
CA PRO A 119 -38.20 12.18 11.01
C PRO A 119 -37.29 13.01 10.09
N VAL A 120 -36.24 12.39 9.54
CA VAL A 120 -35.27 13.00 8.63
C VAL A 120 -35.41 12.43 7.22
N SER A 121 -35.31 13.29 6.22
CA SER A 121 -35.42 12.84 4.83
C SER A 121 -34.15 12.13 4.36
N ARG A 122 -34.29 11.23 3.38
CA ARG A 122 -33.16 10.47 2.79
C ARG A 122 -32.07 11.40 2.25
N ARG A 123 -32.49 12.47 1.58
CA ARG A 123 -31.61 13.54 1.11
C ARG A 123 -30.81 14.19 2.24
N GLN A 124 -31.42 14.38 3.41
CA GLN A 124 -30.74 14.94 4.59
C GLN A 124 -29.70 13.95 5.17
N LEU A 125 -29.99 12.65 5.19
CA LEU A 125 -29.02 11.61 5.59
C LEU A 125 -27.82 11.55 4.64
N LEU A 126 -28.04 11.66 3.33
CA LEU A 126 -26.98 11.74 2.32
C LEU A 126 -26.10 12.98 2.51
N ILE A 127 -26.73 14.15 2.71
CA ILE A 127 -26.00 15.40 2.98
C ILE A 127 -25.17 15.29 4.26
N HIS A 128 -25.75 14.74 5.34
CA HIS A 128 -25.04 14.48 6.59
C HIS A 128 -23.79 13.61 6.35
N ARG A 129 -23.92 12.54 5.55
CA ARG A 129 -22.80 11.66 5.20
C ARG A 129 -21.74 12.35 4.36
N MET A 130 -22.15 13.09 3.34
CA MET A 130 -21.25 13.89 2.52
C MET A 130 -20.44 14.86 3.40
N LEU A 131 -21.09 15.56 4.33
CA LEU A 131 -20.45 16.46 5.30
C LEU A 131 -19.49 15.72 6.24
N ARG A 132 -19.93 14.61 6.85
CA ARG A 132 -19.11 13.81 7.77
C ARG A 132 -17.84 13.30 7.10
N SER A 133 -17.93 12.96 5.82
CA SER A 133 -16.79 12.48 5.04
C SER A 133 -15.75 13.57 4.72
N GLN A 134 -16.13 14.85 4.76
CA GLN A 134 -15.23 15.97 4.42
C GLN A 134 -14.02 16.04 5.32
N ILE A 135 -14.15 15.74 6.63
CA ILE A 135 -13.02 15.80 7.57
C ILE A 135 -11.89 14.86 7.12
N GLY A 136 -12.24 13.63 6.74
CA GLY A 136 -11.26 12.65 6.28
C GLY A 136 -10.63 13.05 4.95
N LEU A 137 -11.43 13.59 4.03
CA LEU A 137 -10.97 14.03 2.70
C LEU A 137 -10.09 15.28 2.79
N LEU A 138 -10.45 16.26 3.61
CA LEU A 138 -9.66 17.46 3.88
C LEU A 138 -8.30 17.09 4.48
N PHE A 139 -8.29 16.21 5.49
CA PHE A 139 -7.05 15.73 6.09
C PHE A 139 -6.14 15.04 5.05
N GLY A 140 -6.70 14.14 4.23
CA GLY A 140 -5.96 13.49 3.15
C GLY A 140 -5.43 14.48 2.10
N ALA A 141 -6.24 15.47 1.73
CA ALA A 141 -5.87 16.51 0.78
C ALA A 141 -4.76 17.43 1.30
N ILE A 142 -4.79 17.78 2.58
CA ILE A 142 -3.74 18.56 3.24
C ILE A 142 -2.42 17.78 3.22
N ILE A 143 -2.43 16.49 3.58
CA ILE A 143 -1.22 15.65 3.57
C ILE A 143 -0.62 15.60 2.16
N LEU A 144 -1.45 15.32 1.15
CA LEU A 144 -1.01 15.26 -0.24
C LEU A 144 -0.51 16.64 -0.75
N GLY A 145 -1.17 17.73 -0.37
CA GLY A 145 -0.77 19.09 -0.72
C GLY A 145 0.57 19.51 -0.10
N ILE A 146 0.85 19.08 1.14
CA ILE A 146 2.14 19.33 1.81
C ILE A 146 3.26 18.44 1.23
N ALA A 147 2.93 17.22 0.79
CA ALA A 147 3.90 16.28 0.23
C ALA A 147 4.53 16.77 -1.09
N VAL A 148 3.82 17.62 -1.85
CA VAL A 148 4.31 18.15 -3.13
C VAL A 148 5.31 19.28 -2.88
N PRO A 149 6.57 19.17 -3.38
CA PRO A 149 7.53 20.25 -3.30
C PRO A 149 7.00 21.49 -4.00
N SER A 150 6.88 22.61 -3.27
CA SER A 150 6.51 23.90 -3.86
C SER A 150 7.40 25.00 -3.28
N PRO A 151 7.94 25.91 -4.13
CA PRO A 151 8.79 27.01 -3.69
C PRO A 151 8.05 27.97 -2.74
N TYR A 152 6.73 28.10 -2.90
CA TYR A 152 5.89 29.00 -2.08
C TYR A 152 4.88 28.21 -1.25
N GLY A 153 4.62 28.65 -0.01
CA GLY A 153 3.61 28.03 0.86
C GLY A 153 2.20 28.06 0.25
N PHE A 154 1.88 29.15 -0.46
CA PHE A 154 0.58 29.33 -1.13
C PHE A 154 0.33 28.31 -2.26
N GLY A 155 1.39 27.85 -2.94
CA GLY A 155 1.27 26.80 -3.96
C GLY A 155 0.82 25.46 -3.37
N ARG A 156 1.24 25.14 -2.14
CA ARG A 156 0.80 23.92 -1.43
C ARG A 156 -0.64 24.01 -0.99
N LEU A 157 -1.08 25.20 -0.56
CA LEU A 157 -2.49 25.44 -0.23
C LEU A 157 -3.37 25.21 -1.47
N ARG A 158 -3.00 25.80 -2.62
CA ARG A 158 -3.70 25.58 -3.89
C ARG A 158 -3.72 24.10 -4.28
N MET A 159 -2.59 23.41 -4.19
CA MET A 159 -2.53 21.96 -4.48
C MET A 159 -3.42 21.14 -3.52
N GLY A 160 -3.43 21.49 -2.24
CA GLY A 160 -4.30 20.86 -1.24
C GLY A 160 -5.79 21.08 -1.54
N VAL A 161 -6.18 22.30 -1.92
CA VAL A 161 -7.56 22.61 -2.33
C VAL A 161 -7.95 21.84 -3.59
N ALA A 162 -7.09 21.83 -4.61
CA ALA A 162 -7.31 21.06 -5.84
C ALA A 162 -7.48 19.56 -5.56
N MET A 163 -6.61 19.00 -4.71
CA MET A 163 -6.68 17.60 -4.28
C MET A 163 -7.97 17.31 -3.50
N TRP A 164 -8.41 18.25 -2.66
CA TRP A 164 -9.68 18.11 -1.94
C TRP A 164 -10.86 18.02 -2.90
N PHE A 165 -10.94 18.90 -3.91
CA PHE A 165 -11.99 18.84 -4.94
C PHE A 165 -11.97 17.50 -5.71
N LEU A 166 -10.79 17.00 -6.10
CA LEU A 166 -10.65 15.70 -6.75
C LEU A 166 -11.17 14.57 -5.85
N LEU A 167 -10.75 14.53 -4.59
CA LEU A 167 -11.13 13.49 -3.64
C LEU A 167 -12.63 13.50 -3.30
N VAL A 168 -13.21 14.70 -3.13
CA VAL A 168 -14.66 14.86 -2.91
C VAL A 168 -15.44 14.40 -4.14
N THR A 169 -15.06 14.87 -5.33
CA THR A 169 -15.74 14.50 -6.58
C THR A 169 -15.68 12.99 -6.81
N GLY A 170 -14.51 12.36 -6.61
CA GLY A 170 -14.38 10.91 -6.68
C GLY A 170 -15.30 10.18 -5.70
N LYS A 171 -15.37 10.62 -4.43
CA LYS A 171 -16.23 9.99 -3.43
C LYS A 171 -17.73 10.11 -3.76
N VAL A 172 -18.15 11.27 -4.26
CA VAL A 172 -19.53 11.49 -4.72
C VAL A 172 -19.83 10.63 -5.94
N TYR A 173 -18.93 10.59 -6.92
CA TYR A 173 -19.08 9.78 -8.12
C TYR A 173 -19.23 8.29 -7.81
N PHE A 174 -18.33 7.70 -7.01
CA PHE A 174 -18.43 6.30 -6.61
C PHE A 174 -19.75 5.99 -5.87
N THR A 175 -20.27 6.96 -5.10
CA THR A 175 -21.59 6.81 -4.46
C THR A 175 -22.69 6.76 -5.52
N GLY A 176 -22.67 7.66 -6.50
CA GLY A 176 -23.62 7.64 -7.62
C GLY A 176 -23.56 6.35 -8.43
N VAL A 177 -22.36 5.83 -8.70
CA VAL A 177 -22.19 4.52 -9.38
C VAL A 177 -22.80 3.39 -8.55
N SER A 178 -22.57 3.37 -7.23
CA SER A 178 -23.15 2.34 -6.35
C SER A 178 -24.69 2.35 -6.38
N LEU A 179 -25.29 3.54 -6.31
CA LEU A 179 -26.75 3.72 -6.41
C LEU A 179 -27.29 3.36 -7.80
N ALA A 180 -26.58 3.72 -8.87
CA ALA A 180 -26.95 3.37 -10.23
C ALA A 180 -26.89 1.85 -10.48
N ARG A 181 -25.88 1.16 -9.94
CA ARG A 181 -25.80 -0.31 -9.99
C ARG A 181 -26.94 -0.98 -9.22
N ALA A 182 -27.33 -0.44 -8.06
CA ALA A 182 -28.50 -0.92 -7.33
C ALA A 182 -29.79 -0.78 -8.17
N ARG A 183 -29.95 0.36 -8.87
CA ARG A 183 -31.09 0.58 -9.78
C ARG A 183 -31.12 -0.37 -10.99
N LEU A 184 -29.97 -0.75 -11.54
CA LEU A 184 -29.90 -1.74 -12.63
C LEU A 184 -30.44 -3.12 -12.18
N ARG A 185 -30.43 -3.41 -10.88
CA ARG A 185 -30.95 -4.65 -10.29
C ARG A 185 -32.42 -4.57 -9.86
N SER A 186 -33.02 -3.38 -9.88
CA SER A 186 -34.43 -3.21 -9.50
C SER A 186 -35.38 -3.88 -10.50
N ALA A 187 -36.51 -4.40 -10.01
CA ALA A 187 -37.51 -5.09 -10.84
C ALA A 187 -38.29 -4.16 -11.78
N SER A 188 -38.34 -2.85 -11.51
CA SER A 188 -39.13 -1.89 -12.28
C SER A 188 -38.42 -1.48 -13.58
N ALA A 189 -39.12 -1.65 -14.71
CA ALA A 189 -38.58 -1.35 -16.04
C ALA A 189 -38.23 0.14 -16.24
N ARG A 190 -39.01 1.05 -15.62
CA ARG A 190 -38.78 2.51 -15.70
C ARG A 190 -37.50 2.92 -14.98
N THR A 191 -37.27 2.40 -13.77
CA THR A 191 -36.06 2.69 -12.98
C THR A 191 -34.82 2.09 -13.65
N ARG A 192 -34.95 0.90 -14.24
CA ARG A 192 -33.88 0.29 -15.03
C ARG A 192 -33.51 1.11 -16.26
N ARG A 193 -34.48 1.62 -17.03
CA ARG A 193 -34.22 2.51 -18.20
C ARG A 193 -33.44 3.77 -17.81
N VAL A 194 -33.82 4.41 -16.69
CA VAL A 194 -33.10 5.60 -16.19
C VAL A 194 -31.68 5.25 -15.74
N ALA A 195 -31.46 4.05 -15.19
CA ALA A 195 -30.15 3.57 -14.77
C ALA A 195 -29.21 3.20 -15.92
N TRP A 196 -29.74 2.94 -17.13
CA TRP A 196 -28.95 2.74 -18.34
C TRP A 196 -28.40 4.04 -18.94
N LEU A 197 -28.97 5.21 -18.63
CA LEU A 197 -28.53 6.50 -19.19
C LEU A 197 -27.04 6.80 -18.88
N PRO A 198 -26.55 6.70 -17.63
CA PRO A 198 -25.12 6.92 -17.35
C PRO A 198 -24.22 5.90 -18.05
N VAL A 199 -24.67 4.65 -18.19
CA VAL A 199 -23.92 3.59 -18.87
C VAL A 199 -23.81 3.91 -20.37
N ALA A 200 -24.92 4.28 -21.01
CA ALA A 200 -24.96 4.65 -22.42
C ALA A 200 -24.05 5.86 -22.72
N VAL A 201 -24.13 6.91 -21.89
CA VAL A 201 -23.27 8.09 -21.98
C VAL A 201 -21.79 7.71 -21.82
N LEU A 202 -21.47 6.86 -20.86
CA LEU A 202 -20.10 6.40 -20.64
C LEU A 202 -19.59 5.55 -21.81
N THR A 203 -20.41 4.65 -22.35
CA THR A 203 -20.03 3.83 -23.52
C THR A 203 -19.79 4.69 -24.76
N ALA A 204 -20.61 5.71 -24.99
CA ALA A 204 -20.42 6.66 -26.09
C ALA A 204 -19.13 7.47 -25.90
N ALA A 205 -18.87 7.94 -24.67
CA ALA A 205 -17.64 8.64 -24.31
C ALA A 205 -16.38 7.79 -24.59
N ILE A 206 -16.41 6.52 -24.18
CA ILE A 206 -15.31 5.56 -24.46
C ILE A 206 -15.15 5.38 -25.96
N ALA A 207 -16.22 5.15 -26.72
CA ALA A 207 -16.14 4.92 -28.15
C ALA A 207 -15.55 6.14 -28.89
N ILE A 208 -15.93 7.37 -28.51
CA ILE A 208 -15.39 8.60 -29.08
C ILE A 208 -13.89 8.74 -28.81
N VAL A 209 -13.46 8.54 -27.55
CA VAL A 209 -12.04 8.70 -27.17
C VAL A 209 -11.19 7.55 -27.74
N ALA A 210 -11.66 6.30 -27.62
CA ALA A 210 -10.93 5.14 -28.12
C ALA A 210 -10.79 5.15 -29.64
N SER A 211 -11.83 5.55 -30.39
CA SER A 211 -11.74 5.70 -31.85
C SER A 211 -10.80 6.83 -32.28
N ALA A 212 -10.74 7.93 -31.52
CA ALA A 212 -9.78 9.00 -31.77
C ALA A 212 -8.32 8.55 -31.51
N ILE A 213 -8.08 7.83 -30.41
CA ILE A 213 -6.77 7.24 -30.10
C ILE A 213 -6.38 6.21 -31.15
N ALA A 214 -7.27 5.28 -31.51
CA ALA A 214 -7.00 4.26 -32.51
C ALA A 214 -6.64 4.87 -33.87
N ARG A 215 -7.40 5.88 -34.33
CA ARG A 215 -7.08 6.60 -35.57
C ARG A 215 -5.72 7.30 -35.51
N ALA A 216 -5.38 7.94 -34.39
CA ALA A 216 -4.09 8.60 -34.23
C ALA A 216 -2.92 7.60 -34.22
N PHE A 217 -3.09 6.43 -33.59
CA PHE A 217 -2.07 5.38 -33.53
C PHE A 217 -1.92 4.63 -34.85
N LEU A 218 -3.00 4.44 -35.60
CA LEU A 218 -2.97 3.85 -36.94
C LEU A 218 -2.32 4.79 -37.96
N ALA A 219 -2.56 6.10 -37.85
CA ALA A 219 -1.95 7.09 -38.73
C ALA A 219 -0.45 7.29 -38.48
N ALA A 220 -0.02 7.17 -37.21
CA ALA A 220 1.38 7.30 -36.84
C ALA A 220 1.70 6.32 -35.68
N PRO A 221 2.15 5.08 -35.96
CA PRO A 221 2.47 4.12 -34.92
C PRO A 221 3.59 4.67 -34.01
N PRO A 222 3.39 4.71 -32.68
CA PRO A 222 4.36 5.33 -31.80
C PRO A 222 5.65 4.48 -31.71
N SER A 223 6.75 5.04 -32.20
CA SER A 223 8.09 4.45 -32.07
C SER A 223 8.70 4.64 -30.67
N SER A 224 8.10 5.49 -29.84
CA SER A 224 8.55 5.77 -28.46
C SER A 224 7.40 6.22 -27.55
N VAL A 225 7.55 6.03 -26.23
CA VAL A 225 6.57 6.47 -25.23
C VAL A 225 6.37 7.98 -25.26
N ARG A 226 7.44 8.76 -25.47
CA ARG A 226 7.32 10.22 -25.61
C ARG A 226 6.40 10.58 -26.77
N ARG A 227 6.54 9.91 -27.92
CA ARG A 227 5.65 10.11 -29.06
C ARG A 227 4.23 9.65 -28.76
N ALA A 228 4.05 8.53 -28.07
CA ALA A 228 2.74 8.07 -27.62
C ALA A 228 2.05 9.11 -26.69
N LEU A 229 2.78 9.69 -25.73
CA LEU A 229 2.27 10.72 -24.82
C LEU A 229 1.92 12.02 -25.57
N GLN A 230 2.73 12.41 -26.55
CA GLN A 230 2.42 13.54 -27.43
C GLN A 230 1.17 13.29 -28.25
N LEU A 231 1.03 12.11 -28.88
CA LEU A 231 -0.17 11.72 -29.62
C LEU A 231 -1.42 11.72 -28.72
N LEU A 232 -1.33 11.21 -27.49
CA LEU A 232 -2.43 11.27 -26.52
C LEU A 232 -2.80 12.72 -26.17
N SER A 233 -1.81 13.59 -26.03
CA SER A 233 -2.04 15.03 -25.81
C SER A 233 -2.72 15.68 -27.03
N GLU A 234 -2.27 15.38 -28.25
CA GLU A 234 -2.85 15.87 -29.50
C GLU A 234 -4.32 15.39 -29.65
N VAL A 235 -4.60 14.12 -29.35
CA VAL A 235 -5.96 13.56 -29.38
C VAL A 235 -6.89 14.28 -28.41
N SER A 236 -6.42 14.64 -27.21
CA SER A 236 -7.23 15.33 -26.21
C SER A 236 -7.69 16.73 -26.64
N LEU A 237 -6.98 17.35 -27.59
CA LEU A 237 -7.28 18.69 -28.10
C LEU A 237 -8.25 18.66 -29.29
N GLN A 238 -8.52 17.50 -29.87
CA GLN A 238 -9.51 17.33 -30.94
C GLN A 238 -10.92 17.70 -30.44
N PRO A 239 -11.81 18.23 -31.29
CA PRO A 239 -13.08 18.83 -30.87
C PRO A 239 -14.00 17.83 -30.12
N LEU A 240 -14.14 16.61 -30.64
CA LEU A 240 -14.98 15.56 -30.05
C LEU A 240 -14.40 15.01 -28.73
N PRO A 241 -13.14 14.51 -28.68
CA PRO A 241 -12.50 14.10 -27.44
C PRO A 241 -12.44 15.21 -26.39
N ARG A 242 -12.22 16.47 -26.78
CA ARG A 242 -12.17 17.60 -25.85
C ARG A 242 -13.48 17.80 -25.10
N ILE A 243 -14.62 17.68 -25.76
CA ILE A 243 -15.94 17.78 -25.12
C ILE A 243 -16.14 16.63 -24.13
N VAL A 244 -15.82 15.41 -24.55
CA VAL A 244 -15.97 14.20 -23.71
C VAL A 244 -15.04 14.21 -22.52
N LEU A 245 -13.79 14.65 -22.70
CA LEU A 245 -12.77 14.71 -21.67
C LEU A 245 -12.88 15.96 -20.79
N TRP A 246 -13.68 16.96 -21.17
CA TRP A 246 -13.85 18.21 -20.43
C TRP A 246 -14.13 18.01 -18.94
N PRO A 247 -15.12 17.20 -18.49
CA PRO A 247 -15.39 17.05 -17.05
C PRO A 247 -14.21 16.42 -16.30
N PHE A 248 -13.47 15.51 -16.93
CA PHE A 248 -12.31 14.87 -16.34
C PHE A 248 -11.13 15.84 -16.24
N ALA A 249 -10.86 16.55 -17.34
CA ALA A 249 -9.85 17.59 -17.39
C ALA A 249 -10.17 18.73 -16.42
N ALA A 250 -11.43 19.13 -16.28
CA ALA A 250 -11.86 20.19 -15.37
C ALA A 250 -11.55 19.86 -13.91
N ILE A 251 -11.69 18.59 -13.49
CA ILE A 251 -11.34 18.14 -12.13
C ILE A 251 -9.81 18.13 -11.92
N THR A 252 -9.04 17.75 -12.93
CA THR A 252 -7.58 17.59 -12.78
C THR A 252 -6.80 18.87 -13.06
N SER A 253 -7.35 19.81 -13.83
CA SER A 253 -6.68 21.05 -14.25
C SER A 253 -6.14 21.89 -13.09
N PRO A 254 -6.85 22.08 -11.95
CA PRO A 254 -6.33 22.86 -10.83
C PRO A 254 -5.04 22.30 -10.22
N LEU A 255 -4.78 20.99 -10.35
CA LEU A 255 -3.55 20.36 -9.84
C LEU A 255 -2.32 20.87 -10.60
N PHE A 256 -2.45 20.99 -11.93
CA PHE A 256 -1.39 21.44 -12.83
C PHE A 256 -1.25 22.97 -12.86
N LEU A 257 -2.33 23.70 -12.58
CA LEU A 257 -2.36 25.17 -12.54
C LEU A 257 -2.06 25.74 -11.14
N SER A 258 -1.61 24.92 -10.19
CA SER A 258 -1.31 25.35 -8.81
C SER A 258 -0.20 26.41 -8.75
N SER A 259 0.75 26.39 -9.69
CA SER A 259 1.83 27.38 -9.86
C SER A 259 1.48 28.53 -10.82
N ALA A 260 0.32 28.49 -11.48
CA ALA A 260 -0.10 29.49 -12.46
C ALA A 260 -0.66 30.77 -11.79
N PRO A 261 -0.91 31.85 -12.55
CA PRO A 261 -1.58 33.05 -12.04
C PRO A 261 -2.93 32.73 -11.39
N ALA A 262 -3.31 33.51 -10.38
CA ALA A 262 -4.50 33.24 -9.56
C ALA A 262 -5.79 33.14 -10.39
N GLY A 263 -5.94 33.95 -11.44
CA GLY A 263 -7.12 33.93 -12.31
C GLY A 263 -7.31 32.60 -13.04
N ALA A 264 -6.24 32.04 -13.63
CA ALA A 264 -6.28 30.76 -14.32
C ALA A 264 -6.60 29.60 -13.36
N TYR A 265 -6.03 29.65 -12.15
CA TYR A 265 -6.32 28.66 -11.11
C TYR A 265 -7.79 28.73 -10.64
N LEU A 266 -8.33 29.93 -10.41
CA LEU A 266 -9.73 30.11 -10.00
C LEU A 266 -10.71 29.67 -11.09
N ALA A 267 -10.42 29.94 -12.36
CA ALA A 267 -11.23 29.45 -13.47
C ALA A 267 -11.24 27.91 -13.56
N ALA A 268 -10.08 27.28 -13.38
CA ALA A 268 -10.00 25.81 -13.32
C ALA A 268 -10.75 25.25 -12.11
N LEU A 269 -10.66 25.90 -10.95
CA LEU A 269 -11.37 25.51 -9.74
C LEU A 269 -12.89 25.65 -9.91
N ALA A 270 -13.35 26.70 -10.58
CA ALA A 270 -14.75 26.87 -10.95
C ALA A 270 -15.23 25.73 -11.86
N GLY A 271 -14.42 25.32 -12.85
CA GLY A 271 -14.70 24.14 -13.68
C GLY A 271 -14.85 22.86 -12.85
N SER A 272 -13.92 22.60 -11.93
CA SER A 272 -14.03 21.50 -10.96
C SER A 272 -15.31 21.58 -10.12
N ALA A 273 -15.66 22.77 -9.64
CA ALA A 273 -16.85 23.00 -8.83
C ALA A 273 -18.15 22.71 -9.59
N VAL A 274 -18.22 23.05 -10.89
CA VAL A 274 -19.35 22.69 -11.76
C VAL A 274 -19.51 21.18 -11.85
N VAL A 275 -18.43 20.44 -12.10
CA VAL A 275 -18.49 18.97 -12.19
C VAL A 275 -18.88 18.35 -10.84
N LEU A 276 -18.37 18.87 -9.73
CA LEU A 276 -18.76 18.45 -8.39
C LEU A 276 -20.24 18.73 -8.11
N ALA A 277 -20.76 19.90 -8.52
CA ALA A 277 -22.16 20.26 -8.34
C ALA A 277 -23.08 19.34 -9.17
N LEU A 278 -22.72 19.07 -10.42
CA LEU A 278 -23.47 18.15 -11.30
C LEU A 278 -23.49 16.72 -10.76
N SER A 279 -22.33 16.19 -10.33
CA SER A 279 -22.24 14.86 -9.72
C SER A 279 -23.01 14.76 -8.41
N THR A 280 -23.00 15.82 -7.58
CA THR A 280 -23.79 15.90 -6.35
C THR A 280 -25.29 15.95 -6.65
N ALA A 281 -25.72 16.76 -7.62
CA ALA A 281 -27.12 16.85 -8.03
C ALA A 281 -27.64 15.50 -8.56
N TRP A 282 -26.83 14.78 -9.32
CA TRP A 282 -27.15 13.42 -9.78
C TRP A 282 -27.37 12.44 -8.61
N VAL A 283 -26.49 12.47 -7.61
CA VAL A 283 -26.62 11.62 -6.40
C VAL A 283 -27.86 11.99 -5.59
N LEU A 284 -28.11 13.28 -5.35
CA LEU A 284 -29.26 13.75 -4.57
C LEU A 284 -30.61 13.51 -5.26
N LYS A 285 -30.64 13.39 -6.60
CA LYS A 285 -31.86 12.99 -7.33
C LYS A 285 -32.15 11.49 -7.23
N SER A 286 -31.27 10.72 -6.59
CA SER A 286 -31.33 9.25 -6.58
C SER A 286 -31.98 8.62 -5.32
N ASP A 287 -32.92 9.32 -4.68
CA ASP A 287 -33.49 9.01 -3.35
C ASP A 287 -34.18 7.63 -3.19
N GLU A 288 -34.76 7.05 -4.25
CA GLU A 288 -35.44 5.74 -4.17
C GLU A 288 -34.46 4.58 -3.93
N ALA A 289 -33.27 4.63 -4.53
CA ALA A 289 -32.29 3.54 -4.45
C ALA A 289 -31.45 3.57 -3.17
N PHE A 290 -31.62 4.62 -2.36
CA PHE A 290 -30.83 4.83 -1.15
C PHE A 290 -31.15 3.80 -0.06
N GLN A 291 -32.42 3.47 0.16
CA GLN A 291 -32.81 2.51 1.22
C GLN A 291 -32.31 1.11 0.90
N ASP A 292 -32.53 0.63 -0.32
CA ASP A 292 -32.04 -0.69 -0.75
C ASP A 292 -30.51 -0.77 -0.69
N ALA A 293 -29.82 0.27 -1.17
CA ALA A 293 -28.36 0.31 -1.12
C ALA A 293 -27.81 0.43 0.31
N ALA A 294 -28.50 1.15 1.21
CA ALA A 294 -28.12 1.26 2.62
C ALA A 294 -28.40 -0.05 3.38
N ALA A 295 -29.51 -0.74 3.08
CA ALA A 295 -29.83 -2.05 3.63
C ALA A 295 -28.84 -3.12 3.14
N GLU A 296 -28.50 -3.13 1.85
CA GLU A 296 -27.45 -4.00 1.29
C GLU A 296 -26.08 -3.70 1.91
N ALA A 297 -25.73 -2.42 2.13
CA ALA A 297 -24.49 -2.04 2.81
C ALA A 297 -24.48 -2.53 4.28
N ALA A 298 -25.57 -2.35 5.01
CA ALA A 298 -25.72 -2.83 6.38
C ALA A 298 -25.67 -4.37 6.47
N GLN A 299 -26.35 -5.09 5.57
CA GLN A 299 -26.33 -6.55 5.52
C GLN A 299 -24.96 -7.08 5.10
N ARG A 300 -24.25 -6.41 4.18
CA ARG A 300 -22.85 -6.70 3.87
C ARG A 300 -21.93 -6.45 5.05
N ARG A 301 -22.17 -5.41 5.85
CA ARG A 301 -21.42 -5.14 7.09
C ARG A 301 -21.68 -6.19 8.17
N LYS A 302 -22.90 -6.74 8.26
CA LYS A 302 -23.21 -7.90 9.11
C LYS A 302 -22.60 -9.20 8.58
N ARG A 303 -22.53 -9.37 7.25
CA ARG A 303 -21.91 -10.55 6.59
C ARG A 303 -20.38 -10.47 6.53
N GLN A 304 -19.80 -9.28 6.58
CA GLN A 304 -18.38 -9.08 6.81
C GLN A 304 -18.15 -9.25 8.31
N PRO A 305 -17.60 -10.38 8.79
CA PRO A 305 -17.23 -10.49 10.18
C PRO A 305 -16.29 -9.32 10.51
N GLN A 306 -16.74 -8.42 11.40
CA GLN A 306 -15.95 -7.29 11.87
C GLN A 306 -14.61 -7.84 12.36
N GLY A 307 -13.54 -7.56 11.62
CA GLY A 307 -12.18 -7.94 12.01
C GLY A 307 -11.67 -9.28 11.46
N GLN A 308 -12.42 -10.03 10.66
CA GLN A 308 -11.85 -11.16 9.93
C GLN A 308 -11.97 -10.87 8.43
N LEU A 309 -10.83 -10.60 7.78
CA LEU A 309 -10.63 -11.23 6.48
C LEU A 309 -10.71 -12.72 6.80
N ALA A 310 -11.93 -13.28 6.84
CA ALA A 310 -12.15 -14.69 7.07
C ALA A 310 -11.57 -15.36 5.85
N VAL A 311 -10.29 -15.68 5.95
CA VAL A 311 -9.62 -16.47 4.96
C VAL A 311 -10.36 -17.80 5.02
N SER A 312 -11.22 -18.02 4.03
CA SER A 312 -11.95 -19.28 3.92
C SER A 312 -10.90 -20.33 3.60
N TYR A 313 -10.46 -21.04 4.64
CA TYR A 313 -9.61 -22.21 4.49
C TYR A 313 -10.44 -23.27 3.78
N ARG A 314 -10.28 -23.36 2.46
CA ARG A 314 -10.87 -24.46 1.71
C ARG A 314 -10.10 -25.73 2.10
N THR A 315 -10.81 -26.71 2.64
CA THR A 315 -10.29 -28.06 2.86
C THR A 315 -9.93 -28.65 1.50
N ARG A 316 -8.66 -28.56 1.15
CA ARG A 316 -8.07 -29.22 -0.02
C ARG A 316 -7.27 -30.41 0.48
N SER A 317 -7.34 -31.53 -0.24
CA SER A 317 -6.38 -32.61 -0.06
C SER A 317 -4.99 -32.06 -0.36
N ALA A 318 -4.15 -32.03 0.67
CA ALA A 318 -2.74 -31.74 0.49
C ALA A 318 -2.00 -33.07 0.53
N GLY A 319 -1.12 -33.33 -0.44
CA GLY A 319 -0.40 -34.60 -0.55
C GLY A 319 0.69 -34.82 0.50
N TRP A 320 0.79 -33.93 1.49
CA TRP A 320 1.77 -34.03 2.57
C TRP A 320 1.07 -34.34 3.89
N THR A 321 1.03 -35.63 4.26
CA THR A 321 0.54 -36.10 5.55
C THR A 321 1.65 -36.03 6.60
N LEU A 322 1.32 -35.51 7.78
CA LEU A 322 2.25 -35.47 8.91
C LEU A 322 2.37 -36.88 9.52
N ALA A 323 3.59 -37.30 9.83
CA ALA A 323 3.82 -38.55 10.56
C ALA A 323 3.24 -38.46 11.98
N PRO A 324 2.69 -39.56 12.54
CA PRO A 324 2.09 -39.56 13.88
C PRO A 324 3.12 -39.36 15.01
N THR A 325 4.41 -39.57 14.74
CA THR A 325 5.52 -39.34 15.67
C THR A 325 6.57 -38.43 15.04
N GLY A 326 7.20 -37.59 15.84
CA GLY A 326 8.25 -36.71 15.35
C GLY A 326 8.55 -35.54 16.30
N ARG A 327 9.45 -34.68 15.83
CA ARG A 327 9.81 -33.45 16.53
C ARG A 327 8.63 -32.46 16.54
N PRO A 328 8.28 -31.87 17.70
CA PRO A 328 7.14 -30.95 17.80
C PRO A 328 7.28 -29.74 16.88
N GLU A 329 8.51 -29.28 16.59
CA GLU A 329 8.77 -28.19 15.66
C GLU A 329 8.21 -28.46 14.26
N ALA A 330 8.26 -29.74 13.81
CA ALA A 330 7.74 -30.14 12.50
C ALA A 330 6.21 -30.09 12.42
N ALA A 331 5.52 -30.32 13.53
CA ALA A 331 4.05 -30.25 13.58
C ALA A 331 3.56 -28.81 13.39
N PHE A 332 4.20 -27.84 14.05
CA PHE A 332 3.90 -26.42 13.86
C PHE A 332 4.30 -25.93 12.46
N ALA A 333 5.46 -26.36 11.95
CA ALA A 333 5.86 -26.05 10.59
C ALA A 333 4.85 -26.60 9.55
N TRP A 334 4.35 -27.82 9.75
CA TRP A 334 3.32 -28.42 8.90
C TRP A 334 1.99 -27.68 8.99
N LYS A 335 1.56 -27.28 10.19
CA LYS A 335 0.36 -26.45 10.40
C LYS A 335 0.48 -25.14 9.62
N ALA A 336 1.57 -24.40 9.77
CA ALA A 336 1.82 -23.16 9.05
C ALA A 336 1.88 -23.39 7.52
N ALA A 337 2.49 -24.50 7.09
CA ALA A 337 2.50 -24.90 5.68
C ALA A 337 1.09 -25.12 5.13
N MET A 338 0.26 -25.90 5.83
CA MET A 338 -1.11 -26.16 5.41
C MET A 338 -1.97 -24.91 5.42
N GLN A 339 -1.77 -24.01 6.37
CA GLN A 339 -2.43 -22.70 6.33
C GLN A 339 -2.06 -21.98 5.03
N THR A 340 -0.77 -21.74 4.76
CA THR A 340 -0.38 -21.02 3.53
C THR A 340 -0.86 -21.69 2.24
N LEU A 341 -0.75 -23.02 2.12
CA LEU A 341 -1.17 -23.78 0.94
C LEU A 341 -2.70 -23.76 0.71
N ARG A 342 -3.50 -23.70 1.79
CA ARG A 342 -4.96 -23.61 1.71
C ARG A 342 -5.45 -22.18 1.45
N VAL A 343 -4.65 -21.17 1.81
CA VAL A 343 -4.95 -19.75 1.57
C VAL A 343 -4.53 -19.30 0.16
N VAL A 344 -3.37 -19.74 -0.33
CA VAL A 344 -2.82 -19.28 -1.61
C VAL A 344 -3.62 -19.90 -2.76
N ASP A 345 -4.52 -19.11 -3.34
CA ASP A 345 -5.18 -19.48 -4.60
C ASP A 345 -4.15 -19.41 -5.73
N LYS A 346 -4.11 -20.43 -6.62
CA LYS A 346 -3.17 -20.48 -7.76
C LYS A 346 -3.29 -19.23 -8.64
N ARG A 347 -4.50 -18.66 -8.70
CA ARG A 347 -4.82 -17.40 -9.38
C ARG A 347 -4.23 -16.17 -8.67
N GLY A 348 -4.10 -16.20 -7.35
CA GLY A 348 -3.46 -15.14 -6.55
C GLY A 348 -1.96 -15.08 -6.79
N LEU A 349 -1.29 -16.24 -6.81
CA LEU A 349 0.13 -16.35 -7.18
C LEU A 349 0.36 -15.88 -8.62
N ALA A 350 -0.47 -16.31 -9.57
CA ALA A 350 -0.40 -15.86 -10.96
C ALA A 350 -0.61 -14.35 -11.11
N ARG A 351 -1.53 -13.74 -10.35
CA ARG A 351 -1.71 -12.27 -10.33
C ARG A 351 -0.51 -11.53 -9.74
N PHE A 352 0.10 -12.06 -8.68
CA PHE A 352 1.30 -11.47 -8.10
C PHE A 352 2.45 -11.50 -9.12
N VAL A 353 2.69 -12.66 -9.75
CA VAL A 353 3.67 -12.81 -10.83
C VAL A 353 3.34 -11.89 -12.01
N ALA A 354 2.07 -11.76 -12.40
CA ALA A 354 1.65 -10.86 -13.48
C ALA A 354 1.85 -9.37 -13.12
N ILE A 355 1.61 -8.97 -11.88
CA ILE A 355 1.86 -7.60 -11.41
C ILE A 355 3.36 -7.31 -11.40
N LEU A 356 4.19 -8.23 -10.89
CA LEU A 356 5.64 -8.11 -10.96
C LEU A 356 6.11 -8.04 -12.42
N PHE A 357 5.55 -8.85 -13.30
CA PHE A 357 5.84 -8.84 -14.74
C PHE A 357 5.46 -7.50 -15.39
N VAL A 358 4.26 -6.97 -15.12
CA VAL A 358 3.80 -5.67 -15.65
C VAL A 358 4.61 -4.51 -15.08
N LEU A 359 4.96 -4.53 -13.79
CA LEU A 359 5.85 -3.52 -13.19
C LEU A 359 7.25 -3.57 -13.79
N THR A 360 7.75 -4.79 -14.08
CA THR A 360 9.00 -4.97 -14.80
C THR A 360 8.88 -4.43 -16.22
N LEU A 361 7.82 -4.74 -16.96
CA LEU A 361 7.56 -4.23 -18.31
C LEU A 361 7.42 -2.69 -18.34
N ALA A 362 6.81 -2.11 -17.31
CA ALA A 362 6.69 -0.67 -17.16
C ALA A 362 8.06 -0.03 -16.86
N ALA A 363 8.88 -0.66 -16.03
CA ALA A 363 10.25 -0.21 -15.75
C ALA A 363 11.19 -0.40 -16.95
N THR A 364 11.02 -1.46 -17.75
CA THR A 364 11.78 -1.70 -18.99
C THR A 364 11.50 -0.65 -20.05
N SER A 365 10.27 -0.13 -20.12
CA SER A 365 9.88 0.93 -21.05
C SER A 365 10.43 2.33 -20.72
N VAL A 366 11.05 2.49 -19.55
CA VAL A 366 11.63 3.75 -19.05
C VAL A 366 13.17 3.75 -19.11
N GLY A 367 13.81 2.58 -19.16
CA GLY A 367 15.27 2.44 -19.23
C GLY A 367 15.82 2.57 -20.66
N ARG A 368 16.99 3.20 -20.83
CA ARG A 368 17.79 3.10 -22.07
C ARG A 368 18.46 1.73 -22.23
N GLU A 369 18.42 0.91 -21.19
CA GLU A 369 19.01 -0.43 -21.17
C GLU A 369 17.96 -1.49 -21.53
N GLY A 370 18.38 -2.54 -22.23
CA GLY A 370 17.48 -3.56 -22.78
C GLY A 370 16.62 -4.28 -21.74
N PRO A 371 15.58 -5.01 -22.18
CA PRO A 371 14.60 -5.67 -21.30
C PRO A 371 15.24 -6.65 -20.30
N ALA A 372 16.40 -7.22 -20.63
CA ALA A 372 17.14 -8.11 -19.74
C ALA A 372 17.80 -7.38 -18.56
N ALA A 373 18.33 -6.15 -18.76
CA ALA A 373 18.97 -5.38 -17.69
C ALA A 373 17.95 -4.87 -16.67
N THR A 374 16.78 -4.50 -17.15
CA THR A 374 15.66 -4.01 -16.33
C THR A 374 15.00 -5.13 -15.53
N LEU A 375 14.85 -6.32 -16.12
CA LEU A 375 14.46 -7.54 -15.39
C LEU A 375 15.50 -7.95 -14.33
N GLY A 376 16.79 -7.88 -14.65
CA GLY A 376 17.86 -8.19 -13.69
C GLY A 376 17.90 -7.20 -12.52
N ALA A 377 17.76 -5.89 -12.78
CA ALA A 377 17.69 -4.86 -11.74
C ALA A 377 16.46 -5.06 -10.82
N PHE A 378 15.33 -5.44 -11.41
CA PHE A 378 14.12 -5.78 -10.66
C PHE A 378 14.31 -7.01 -9.77
N ALA A 379 14.93 -8.07 -10.29
CA ALA A 379 15.21 -9.28 -9.53
C ALA A 379 16.12 -9.00 -8.32
N ILE A 380 17.13 -8.12 -8.47
CA ILE A 380 17.98 -7.67 -7.34
C ILE A 380 17.14 -6.92 -6.30
N ALA A 381 16.32 -5.95 -6.73
CA ALA A 381 15.47 -5.18 -5.82
C ALA A 381 14.44 -6.08 -5.12
N ALA A 382 13.86 -7.04 -5.84
CA ALA A 382 12.91 -8.02 -5.31
C ALA A 382 13.57 -8.98 -4.31
N ALA A 383 14.79 -9.45 -4.57
CA ALA A 383 15.57 -10.25 -3.64
C ALA A 383 15.87 -9.48 -2.34
N LEU A 384 16.34 -8.24 -2.45
CA LEU A 384 16.60 -7.38 -1.30
C LEU A 384 15.32 -7.11 -0.49
N PHE A 385 14.21 -6.85 -1.18
CA PHE A 385 12.90 -6.67 -0.57
C PHE A 385 12.43 -7.96 0.13
N ALA A 386 12.62 -9.12 -0.50
CA ALA A 386 12.27 -10.41 0.09
C ALA A 386 13.06 -10.71 1.38
N ILE A 387 14.34 -10.36 1.42
CA ILE A 387 15.20 -10.59 2.59
C ILE A 387 14.90 -9.58 3.71
N LEU A 388 14.73 -8.29 3.39
CA LEU A 388 14.70 -7.23 4.41
C LEU A 388 13.29 -6.77 4.78
N MET A 389 12.33 -6.81 3.84
CA MET A 389 10.99 -6.23 4.03
C MET A 389 9.88 -7.26 4.08
N ALA A 390 10.00 -8.37 3.36
CA ALA A 390 8.94 -9.37 3.33
C ALA A 390 8.58 -9.93 4.71
N PRO A 391 9.53 -10.26 5.62
CA PRO A 391 9.19 -10.67 6.97
C PRO A 391 8.35 -9.63 7.74
N GLN A 392 8.56 -8.33 7.51
CA GLN A 392 7.82 -7.25 8.22
C GLN A 392 6.38 -7.09 7.73
N ILE A 393 6.13 -7.47 6.48
CA ILE A 393 4.85 -7.30 5.79
C ILE A 393 4.02 -8.58 5.89
N LEU A 394 4.64 -9.72 5.62
CA LEU A 394 4.06 -11.05 5.72
C LEU A 394 4.16 -11.51 7.17
N ARG A 395 3.26 -11.00 7.99
CA ARG A 395 3.10 -11.36 9.41
C ARG A 395 2.45 -12.74 9.55
N VAL A 396 3.13 -13.77 9.07
CA VAL A 396 2.81 -15.18 9.35
C VAL A 396 3.50 -15.51 10.68
N ASP A 397 3.09 -14.79 11.72
CA ASP A 397 3.75 -14.76 13.01
C ASP A 397 2.94 -15.57 14.02
N MET A 398 3.57 -15.87 15.15
CA MET A 398 2.96 -16.47 16.34
C MET A 398 1.77 -15.67 16.90
N ARG A 399 1.47 -14.47 16.39
CA ARG A 399 0.37 -13.59 16.82
C ARG A 399 -1.01 -14.20 16.60
N GLN A 400 -1.19 -15.02 15.57
CA GLN A 400 -2.45 -15.76 15.40
C GLN A 400 -2.59 -16.86 16.46
N ASP A 401 -1.47 -17.41 16.91
CA ASP A 401 -1.39 -18.50 17.87
C ASP A 401 -1.45 -18.01 19.31
N LEU A 402 -0.94 -16.81 19.60
CA LEU A 402 -1.13 -16.10 20.87
C LEU A 402 -2.62 -15.91 21.22
N ARG A 403 -3.53 -15.96 20.24
CA ARG A 403 -4.99 -15.93 20.53
C ARG A 403 -5.49 -17.20 21.21
N HIS A 404 -4.84 -18.31 20.91
CA HIS A 404 -5.14 -19.63 21.46
C HIS A 404 -4.08 -20.05 22.49
N LEU A 405 -3.46 -19.09 23.18
CA LEU A 405 -2.40 -19.34 24.16
C LEU A 405 -2.87 -20.30 25.26
N GLU A 406 -4.14 -20.21 25.68
CA GLU A 406 -4.75 -21.13 26.66
C GLU A 406 -4.63 -22.59 26.21
N LEU A 407 -4.94 -22.87 24.94
CA LEU A 407 -4.83 -24.20 24.38
C LEU A 407 -3.38 -24.63 24.19
N LEU A 408 -2.50 -23.73 23.75
CA LEU A 408 -1.09 -24.05 23.53
C LEU A 408 -0.35 -24.34 24.84
N LYS A 409 -0.73 -23.68 25.94
CA LYS A 409 -0.16 -23.94 27.26
C LYS A 409 -0.61 -25.27 27.87
N THR A 410 -1.70 -25.88 27.40
CA THR A 410 -2.09 -27.23 27.87
C THR A 410 -1.31 -28.35 27.18
N TRP A 411 -0.57 -28.05 26.11
CA TRP A 411 0.18 -29.07 25.37
C TRP A 411 1.51 -29.39 26.07
N PRO A 412 1.90 -30.67 26.17
CA PRO A 412 3.16 -31.09 26.80
C PRO A 412 4.36 -30.86 25.86
N VAL A 413 4.56 -29.62 25.42
CA VAL A 413 5.61 -29.24 24.45
C VAL A 413 6.43 -28.09 25.02
N LYS A 414 7.76 -28.19 24.91
CA LYS A 414 8.68 -27.12 25.32
C LYS A 414 8.36 -25.83 24.56
N SER A 415 8.25 -24.70 25.24
CA SER A 415 7.87 -23.42 24.61
C SER A 415 8.83 -22.97 23.52
N SER A 416 10.14 -23.24 23.65
CA SER A 416 11.11 -22.94 22.59
C SER A 416 10.94 -23.81 21.33
N ALA A 417 10.34 -24.99 21.44
CA ALA A 417 9.98 -25.80 20.28
C ALA A 417 8.75 -25.24 19.55
N VAL A 418 7.79 -24.66 20.29
CA VAL A 418 6.65 -23.94 19.70
C VAL A 418 7.14 -22.74 18.89
N VAL A 419 8.00 -21.89 19.49
CA VAL A 419 8.57 -20.71 18.82
C VAL A 419 9.33 -21.13 17.56
N ARG A 420 10.25 -22.09 17.64
CA ARG A 420 11.00 -22.57 16.47
C ARG A 420 10.09 -23.13 15.39
N GLY A 421 9.14 -23.97 15.76
CA GLY A 421 8.21 -24.60 14.83
C GLY A 421 7.38 -23.59 14.03
N GLU A 422 6.90 -22.53 14.68
CA GLU A 422 6.16 -21.45 14.01
C GLU A 422 7.06 -20.60 13.10
N LEU A 423 8.36 -20.47 13.39
CA LEU A 423 9.32 -19.75 12.54
C LEU A 423 9.79 -20.53 11.32
N LEU A 424 9.83 -21.86 11.39
CA LEU A 424 10.42 -22.73 10.37
C LEU A 424 9.77 -22.54 8.99
N TRP A 425 8.44 -22.64 8.91
CA TRP A 425 7.77 -22.57 7.62
C TRP A 425 7.84 -21.18 6.97
N PRO A 426 7.50 -20.06 7.65
CA PRO A 426 7.65 -18.72 7.08
C PRO A 426 9.09 -18.45 6.65
N GLY A 427 10.08 -18.89 7.44
CA GLY A 427 11.50 -18.75 7.11
C GLY A 427 11.90 -19.50 5.84
N VAL A 428 11.52 -20.76 5.72
CA VAL A 428 11.77 -21.58 4.52
C VAL A 428 11.06 -20.99 3.29
N PHE A 429 9.79 -20.61 3.44
CA PHE A 429 9.00 -20.06 2.35
C PHE A 429 9.59 -18.74 1.81
N LEU A 430 9.95 -17.81 2.69
CA LEU A 430 10.57 -16.54 2.30
C LEU A 430 11.97 -16.73 1.72
N THR A 431 12.76 -17.66 2.28
CA THR A 431 14.08 -18.02 1.75
C THR A 431 13.96 -18.58 0.33
N ALA A 432 12.99 -19.47 0.08
CA ALA A 432 12.77 -20.02 -1.26
C ALA A 432 12.43 -18.91 -2.27
N ILE A 433 11.56 -17.96 -1.90
CA ILE A 433 11.28 -16.79 -2.74
C ILE A 433 12.55 -15.97 -2.99
N ALA A 434 13.33 -15.67 -1.95
CA ALA A 434 14.58 -14.93 -2.08
C ALA A 434 15.57 -15.65 -3.01
N TRP A 435 15.76 -16.96 -2.87
CA TRP A 435 16.64 -17.75 -3.74
C TRP A 435 16.18 -17.76 -5.20
N THR A 436 14.87 -17.83 -5.48
CA THR A 436 14.40 -17.73 -6.87
C THR A 436 14.73 -16.36 -7.48
N MET A 437 14.55 -15.27 -6.71
CA MET A 437 14.88 -13.93 -7.17
C MET A 437 16.39 -13.73 -7.33
N ILE A 438 17.21 -14.28 -6.41
CA ILE A 438 18.68 -14.24 -6.51
C ILE A 438 19.16 -15.04 -7.72
N ALA A 439 18.60 -16.22 -7.99
CA ALA A 439 18.96 -17.02 -9.16
C ALA A 439 18.69 -16.26 -10.46
N VAL A 440 17.53 -15.62 -10.59
CA VAL A 440 17.19 -14.76 -11.73
C VAL A 440 18.11 -13.54 -11.81
N ALA A 441 18.44 -12.93 -10.67
CA ALA A 441 19.39 -11.81 -10.63
C ALA A 441 20.80 -12.24 -11.05
N MET A 442 21.24 -13.44 -10.70
CA MET A 442 22.56 -13.97 -11.06
C MET A 442 22.67 -14.26 -12.56
N THR A 443 21.65 -14.90 -13.16
CA THR A 443 21.64 -15.19 -14.60
C THR A 443 21.63 -13.91 -15.45
N LEU A 444 20.94 -12.86 -14.97
CA LEU A 444 20.84 -11.57 -15.65
C LEU A 444 21.90 -10.56 -15.18
N SER A 445 22.76 -10.90 -14.22
CA SER A 445 23.77 -9.97 -13.69
C SER A 445 24.72 -9.45 -14.77
N GLY A 446 24.91 -10.26 -15.83
CA GLY A 446 25.58 -9.94 -17.10
C GLY A 446 25.23 -8.57 -17.68
N THR A 447 23.93 -8.29 -17.72
CA THR A 447 23.34 -7.13 -18.38
C THR A 447 23.20 -5.93 -17.46
N VAL A 448 23.02 -6.17 -16.15
CA VAL A 448 22.84 -5.11 -15.13
C VAL A 448 24.16 -4.45 -14.72
N MET A 449 25.21 -5.25 -14.55
CA MET A 449 26.48 -4.78 -13.99
C MET A 449 27.66 -5.04 -14.93
N PRO A 450 27.62 -4.59 -16.21
CA PRO A 450 28.57 -5.01 -17.25
C PRO A 450 30.04 -4.75 -16.90
N LYS A 451 30.32 -3.78 -16.03
CA LYS A 451 31.67 -3.39 -15.59
C LYS A 451 32.28 -4.28 -14.49
N VAL A 452 31.47 -5.11 -13.82
CA VAL A 452 31.94 -5.96 -12.70
C VAL A 452 32.44 -7.29 -13.26
N GLY A 453 33.59 -7.80 -12.84
CA GLY A 453 34.08 -9.11 -13.30
C GLY A 453 33.12 -10.26 -12.95
N LEU A 454 33.05 -11.30 -13.79
CA LEU A 454 32.15 -12.46 -13.58
C LEU A 454 32.35 -13.12 -12.19
N GLY A 455 33.61 -13.25 -11.75
CA GLY A 455 33.93 -13.81 -10.43
C GLY A 455 33.34 -13.02 -9.26
N TRP A 456 33.30 -11.68 -9.34
CA TRP A 456 32.67 -10.84 -8.32
C TRP A 456 31.14 -10.93 -8.35
N ARG A 457 30.55 -11.10 -9.54
CA ARG A 457 29.09 -11.29 -9.67
C ARG A 457 28.65 -12.62 -9.10
N LEU A 458 29.34 -13.71 -9.46
CA LEU A 458 29.03 -15.06 -8.97
C LEU A 458 29.37 -15.21 -7.48
N GLY A 459 30.53 -14.71 -7.04
CA GLY A 459 30.94 -14.72 -5.64
C GLY A 459 30.00 -13.88 -4.75
N GLY A 460 29.63 -12.68 -5.20
CA GLY A 460 28.67 -11.82 -4.49
C GLY A 460 27.26 -12.40 -4.46
N GLY A 461 26.75 -12.89 -5.59
CA GLY A 461 25.44 -13.53 -5.67
C GLY A 461 25.36 -14.79 -4.81
N GLY A 462 26.39 -15.64 -4.85
CA GLY A 462 26.50 -16.84 -4.02
C GLY A 462 26.60 -16.52 -2.53
N ALA A 463 27.40 -15.51 -2.15
CA ALA A 463 27.49 -15.05 -0.77
C ALA A 463 26.13 -14.55 -0.23
N ILE A 464 25.40 -13.75 -1.03
CA ILE A 464 24.06 -13.28 -0.66
C ILE A 464 23.10 -14.47 -0.53
N ALA A 465 23.14 -15.44 -1.44
CA ALA A 465 22.29 -16.63 -1.37
C ALA A 465 22.52 -17.45 -0.10
N ILE A 466 23.78 -17.55 0.36
CA ILE A 466 24.16 -18.26 1.58
C ILE A 466 23.71 -17.50 2.84
N VAL A 467 23.88 -16.18 2.88
CA VAL A 467 23.52 -15.34 4.04
C VAL A 467 22.01 -15.07 4.13
N ALA A 468 21.29 -15.07 3.01
CA ALA A 468 19.85 -14.80 2.95
C ALA A 468 19.00 -15.57 3.98
N PRO A 469 19.08 -16.91 4.11
CA PRO A 469 18.29 -17.64 5.10
C PRO A 469 18.57 -17.15 6.52
N ALA A 470 19.84 -16.95 6.90
CA ALA A 470 20.19 -16.50 8.24
C ALA A 470 19.60 -15.12 8.56
N LEU A 471 19.62 -14.18 7.61
CA LEU A 471 19.00 -12.86 7.79
C LEU A 471 17.47 -12.94 7.89
N VAL A 472 16.83 -13.77 7.07
CA VAL A 472 15.37 -13.98 7.11
C VAL A 472 14.96 -14.55 8.47
N PHE A 473 15.65 -15.59 8.95
CA PHE A 473 15.38 -16.20 10.25
C PHE A 473 15.70 -15.26 11.42
N ALA A 474 16.78 -14.49 11.37
CA ALA A 474 17.09 -13.45 12.35
C ALA A 474 15.96 -12.42 12.42
N GLN A 475 15.49 -11.95 11.27
CA GLN A 475 14.42 -10.97 11.21
C GLN A 475 13.08 -11.51 11.74
N LEU A 476 12.72 -12.76 11.41
CA LEU A 476 11.54 -13.41 11.97
C LEU A 476 11.65 -13.59 13.48
N THR A 477 12.84 -13.95 13.98
CA THR A 477 13.11 -14.11 15.41
C THR A 477 12.94 -12.80 16.15
N ILE A 478 13.51 -11.70 15.64
CA ILE A 478 13.35 -10.36 16.23
C ILE A 478 11.87 -9.96 16.27
N GLN A 479 11.11 -10.18 15.20
CA GLN A 479 9.70 -9.76 15.16
C GLN A 479 8.80 -10.57 16.11
N ASN A 480 9.05 -11.87 16.24
CA ASN A 480 8.34 -12.71 17.19
C ASN A 480 8.80 -12.45 18.64
N ALA A 481 10.08 -12.16 18.86
CA ALA A 481 10.62 -11.74 20.15
C ALA A 481 9.91 -10.48 20.67
N VAL A 482 9.74 -9.46 19.83
CA VAL A 482 9.07 -8.23 20.25
C VAL A 482 7.59 -8.47 20.57
N ALA A 483 6.92 -9.38 19.84
CA ALA A 483 5.53 -9.74 20.15
C ALA A 483 5.41 -10.47 21.50
N LEU A 484 6.43 -11.23 21.90
CA LEU A 484 6.50 -11.96 23.17
C LEU A 484 6.85 -11.05 24.35
N VAL A 485 7.90 -10.23 24.20
CA VAL A 485 8.45 -9.40 25.27
C VAL A 485 7.61 -8.12 25.47
N PHE A 486 7.02 -7.59 24.40
CA PHE A 486 6.23 -6.36 24.44
C PHE A 486 4.83 -6.54 23.82
N PRO A 487 3.98 -7.43 24.38
CA PRO A 487 2.66 -7.74 23.83
C PRO A 487 1.77 -6.49 23.75
N ALA A 488 1.86 -5.59 24.74
CA ALA A 488 1.08 -4.35 24.82
C ALA A 488 1.39 -3.32 23.71
N TRP A 489 2.50 -3.47 22.98
CA TRP A 489 2.89 -2.59 21.85
C TRP A 489 2.53 -3.21 20.50
N VAL A 490 2.05 -4.45 20.51
CA VAL A 490 1.75 -5.25 19.35
C VAL A 490 0.25 -5.55 19.34
N PRO A 491 -0.56 -4.88 18.50
CA PRO A 491 -1.99 -5.18 18.43
C PRO A 491 -2.20 -6.64 17.99
N LEU A 492 -2.82 -7.45 18.84
CA LEU A 492 -3.17 -8.85 18.60
C LEU A 492 -4.49 -8.94 17.81
N GLY A 493 -4.52 -8.30 16.64
CA GLY A 493 -5.78 -7.92 16.01
C GLY A 493 -5.66 -7.52 14.55
N ASN A 494 -6.76 -7.66 13.81
CA ASN A 494 -6.93 -7.00 12.51
C ASN A 494 -7.38 -5.55 12.65
N GLN A 495 -7.63 -5.06 13.87
CA GLN A 495 -7.80 -3.64 14.12
C GLN A 495 -6.44 -2.96 13.92
N ARG A 496 -6.27 -2.34 12.75
CA ARG A 496 -5.11 -1.49 12.48
C ARG A 496 -5.26 -0.26 13.39
N PRO A 497 -4.43 -0.07 14.44
CA PRO A 497 -4.46 1.19 15.16
C PRO A 497 -4.13 2.28 14.13
N ARG A 498 -5.06 3.23 13.99
CA ARG A 498 -5.05 4.32 13.01
C ARG A 498 -4.87 5.63 13.76
N GLY A 499 -3.77 6.31 13.53
CA GLY A 499 -3.44 7.56 14.22
C GLY A 499 -1.95 7.88 14.11
N LEU A 500 -1.58 9.08 14.55
CA LEU A 500 -0.18 9.54 14.59
C LEU A 500 0.63 8.77 15.65
N ASP A 501 0.01 8.47 16.79
CA ASP A 501 0.50 7.58 17.85
C ASP A 501 0.84 6.19 17.31
N ALA A 502 -0.10 5.55 16.62
CA ALA A 502 0.08 4.24 16.03
C ALA A 502 1.13 4.23 14.90
N MET A 503 1.21 5.32 14.13
CA MET A 503 2.23 5.47 13.10
C MET A 503 3.62 5.60 13.71
N GLY A 504 3.78 6.42 14.75
CA GLY A 504 5.05 6.55 15.44
C GLY A 504 5.46 5.28 16.18
N GLN A 505 4.52 4.56 16.81
CA GLN A 505 4.79 3.23 17.36
C GLN A 505 5.31 2.27 16.28
N ARG A 506 4.72 2.26 15.08
CA ARG A 506 5.22 1.45 13.96
C ARG A 506 6.63 1.87 13.53
N LEU A 507 6.95 3.16 13.55
CA LEU A 507 8.28 3.66 13.20
C LEU A 507 9.32 3.28 14.25
N ILE A 508 8.99 3.35 15.54
CA ILE A 508 9.86 2.87 16.63
C ILE A 508 10.09 1.37 16.47
N MET A 509 9.02 0.60 16.25
CA MET A 509 9.11 -0.85 16.04
C MET A 509 9.95 -1.20 14.81
N LEU A 510 9.75 -0.48 13.71
CA LEU A 510 10.55 -0.64 12.49
C LEU A 510 12.02 -0.35 12.77
N GLY A 511 12.33 0.83 13.34
CA GLY A 511 13.69 1.23 13.69
C GLY A 511 14.36 0.27 14.67
N GLY A 512 13.64 -0.16 15.71
CA GLY A 512 14.11 -1.16 16.67
C GLY A 512 14.37 -2.52 16.03
N THR A 513 13.54 -2.95 15.07
CA THR A 513 13.75 -4.20 14.31
C THR A 513 15.03 -4.10 13.47
N TRP A 514 15.25 -2.99 12.78
CA TRP A 514 16.46 -2.79 11.99
C TRP A 514 17.71 -2.67 12.84
N LEU A 515 17.65 -1.94 13.96
CA LEU A 515 18.76 -1.83 14.90
C LEU A 515 19.11 -3.20 15.49
N SER A 516 18.10 -3.97 15.92
CA SER A 516 18.29 -5.32 16.43
C SER A 516 18.88 -6.25 15.37
N LEU A 517 18.45 -6.13 14.11
CA LEU A 517 18.99 -6.91 13.00
C LEU A 517 20.46 -6.54 12.74
N VAL A 518 20.83 -5.26 12.82
CA VAL A 518 22.23 -4.83 12.70
C VAL A 518 23.06 -5.39 13.83
N VAL A 519 22.60 -5.29 15.08
CA VAL A 519 23.31 -5.82 16.25
C VAL A 519 23.50 -7.33 16.16
N MET A 520 22.48 -8.06 15.74
CA MET A 520 22.52 -9.52 15.56
C MET A 520 23.35 -9.94 14.33
N ALA A 521 23.35 -9.15 13.26
CA ALA A 521 24.20 -9.47 12.11
C ALA A 521 25.68 -9.13 12.34
N LEU A 522 26.01 -8.29 13.32
CA LEU A 522 27.34 -7.71 13.51
C LEU A 522 28.41 -8.78 13.84
N PRO A 523 28.23 -9.72 14.78
CA PRO A 523 29.25 -10.73 15.07
C PRO A 523 29.51 -11.65 13.88
N GLY A 524 28.45 -12.06 13.16
CA GLY A 524 28.57 -12.83 11.92
C GLY A 524 29.28 -12.05 10.81
N ALA A 525 28.95 -10.77 10.64
CA ALA A 525 29.59 -9.90 9.66
C ALA A 525 31.07 -9.68 9.97
N LEU A 526 31.45 -9.50 11.25
CA LEU A 526 32.84 -9.41 11.67
C LEU A 526 33.60 -10.71 11.41
N ALA A 527 33.02 -11.86 11.77
CA ALA A 527 33.63 -13.17 11.51
C ALA A 527 33.85 -13.39 9.99
N GLY A 528 32.84 -13.08 9.17
CA GLY A 528 32.97 -13.13 7.71
C GLY A 528 34.00 -12.13 7.16
N ALA A 529 34.07 -10.92 7.72
CA ALA A 529 35.04 -9.90 7.32
C ALA A 529 36.50 -10.33 7.63
N ILE A 530 36.73 -11.00 8.77
CA ILE A 530 38.04 -11.57 9.12
C ILE A 530 38.46 -12.61 8.07
N ILE A 531 37.56 -13.53 7.71
CA ILE A 531 37.82 -14.54 6.66
C ILE A 531 38.09 -13.88 5.31
N TRP A 532 37.29 -12.87 4.95
CA TRP A 532 37.48 -12.11 3.73
C TRP A 532 38.82 -11.38 3.68
N TYR A 533 39.24 -10.76 4.78
CA TYR A 533 40.53 -10.08 4.87
C TYR A 533 41.71 -11.07 4.82
N ALA A 534 41.64 -12.16 5.57
CA ALA A 534 42.72 -13.15 5.66
C ALA A 534 42.94 -13.91 4.34
N LEU A 535 41.86 -14.31 3.67
CA LEU A 535 41.92 -15.14 2.47
C LEU A 535 41.75 -14.35 1.16
N GLY A 536 41.31 -13.08 1.25
CA GLY A 536 40.98 -12.18 0.14
C GLY A 536 42.06 -12.06 -0.92
N ARG A 537 43.31 -11.99 -0.46
CA ARG A 537 44.48 -11.86 -1.34
C ARG A 537 44.80 -13.14 -2.10
N PHE A 538 44.38 -14.30 -1.60
CA PHE A 538 44.71 -15.61 -2.16
C PHE A 538 43.63 -16.16 -3.09
N LEU A 539 42.35 -16.12 -2.71
CA LEU A 539 41.26 -16.67 -3.57
C LEU A 539 40.43 -15.59 -4.29
N GLY A 540 40.78 -14.31 -4.15
CA GLY A 540 40.11 -13.21 -4.83
C GLY A 540 38.59 -13.19 -4.56
N PRO A 541 37.73 -13.08 -5.60
CA PRO A 541 36.27 -13.01 -5.41
C PRO A 541 35.63 -14.27 -4.80
N ALA A 542 36.28 -15.43 -4.92
CA ALA A 542 35.75 -16.69 -4.43
C ALA A 542 35.70 -16.75 -2.89
N VAL A 543 36.50 -15.92 -2.20
CA VAL A 543 36.54 -15.82 -0.73
C VAL A 543 35.20 -15.39 -0.14
N LEU A 544 34.36 -14.71 -0.91
CA LEU A 544 33.03 -14.30 -0.47
C LEU A 544 32.16 -15.48 -0.03
N VAL A 545 32.35 -16.67 -0.63
CA VAL A 545 31.58 -17.88 -0.30
C VAL A 545 31.91 -18.42 1.10
N PRO A 546 33.18 -18.73 1.46
CA PRO A 546 33.51 -19.16 2.81
C PRO A 546 33.27 -18.06 3.86
N ALA A 547 33.51 -16.78 3.52
CA ALA A 547 33.17 -15.66 4.41
C ALA A 547 31.67 -15.59 4.72
N ALA A 548 30.82 -15.77 3.70
CA ALA A 548 29.38 -15.84 3.84
C ALA A 548 28.92 -17.06 4.65
N ALA A 549 29.56 -18.22 4.45
CA ALA A 549 29.24 -19.43 5.21
C ALA A 549 29.50 -19.24 6.71
N VAL A 550 30.67 -18.68 7.08
CA VAL A 550 30.99 -18.38 8.48
C VAL A 550 29.99 -17.37 9.06
N CYS A 551 29.69 -16.28 8.34
CA CYS A 551 28.69 -15.30 8.77
C CYS A 551 27.31 -15.95 9.01
N THR A 552 26.89 -16.82 8.10
CA THR A 552 25.60 -17.53 8.18
C THR A 552 25.55 -18.47 9.38
N VAL A 553 26.61 -19.22 9.64
CA VAL A 553 26.69 -20.12 10.80
C VAL A 553 26.62 -19.33 12.10
N THR A 554 27.37 -18.22 12.22
CA THR A 554 27.34 -17.38 13.42
C THR A 554 25.93 -16.81 13.67
N ILE A 555 25.29 -16.24 12.65
CA ILE A 555 23.92 -15.71 12.79
C ILE A 555 22.92 -16.83 13.09
N ALA A 556 23.08 -18.02 12.49
CA ALA A 556 22.21 -19.16 12.78
C ALA A 556 22.34 -19.64 14.24
N LEU A 557 23.55 -19.65 14.79
CA LEU A 557 23.78 -19.94 16.21
C LEU A 557 23.11 -18.89 17.10
N GLU A 558 23.22 -17.61 16.77
CA GLU A 558 22.53 -16.54 17.50
C GLU A 558 21.01 -16.66 17.43
N VAL A 559 20.45 -17.01 16.27
CA VAL A 559 19.02 -17.31 16.12
C VAL A 559 18.61 -18.44 17.06
N LEU A 560 19.37 -19.53 17.09
CA LEU A 560 19.07 -20.68 17.95
C LEU A 560 19.08 -20.28 19.43
N LEU A 561 20.12 -19.58 19.88
CA LEU A 561 20.23 -19.07 21.24
C LEU A 561 19.08 -18.12 21.60
N ALA A 562 18.74 -17.20 20.69
CA ALA A 562 17.62 -16.28 20.87
C ALA A 562 16.29 -17.04 20.99
N THR A 563 16.05 -18.06 20.15
CA THR A 563 14.80 -18.84 20.23
C THR A 563 14.69 -19.68 21.51
N GLU A 564 15.79 -20.18 22.07
CA GLU A 564 15.77 -20.83 23.39
C GLU A 564 15.53 -19.81 24.52
N ALA A 565 16.14 -18.62 24.44
CA ALA A 565 15.94 -17.54 25.40
C ALA A 565 14.51 -16.96 25.39
N LEU A 566 13.78 -17.11 24.27
CA LEU A 566 12.37 -16.73 24.17
C LEU A 566 11.41 -17.72 24.83
N GLY A 567 11.86 -18.95 25.13
CA GLY A 567 11.04 -19.97 25.80
C GLY A 567 10.47 -19.50 27.15
N PRO A 568 11.31 -19.04 28.09
CA PRO A 568 10.84 -18.50 29.37
C PRO A 568 9.90 -17.31 29.23
N ALA A 569 10.14 -16.42 28.27
CA ALA A 569 9.25 -15.28 28.00
C ALA A 569 7.85 -15.75 27.53
N TYR A 570 7.80 -16.82 26.73
CA TYR A 570 6.55 -17.48 26.33
C TYR A 570 5.79 -18.07 27.54
N GLU A 571 6.50 -18.69 28.48
CA GLU A 571 5.89 -19.28 29.68
C GLU A 571 5.32 -18.21 30.62
N GLN A 572 6.04 -17.10 30.80
CA GLN A 572 5.68 -15.97 31.66
C GLN A 572 4.54 -15.08 31.12
N LEU A 573 4.16 -15.24 29.85
CA LEU A 573 3.06 -14.47 29.25
C LEU A 573 1.74 -14.78 29.97
N ASP A 574 1.21 -13.80 30.67
CA ASP A 574 -0.09 -13.87 31.35
C ASP A 574 -1.23 -13.92 30.30
N LEU A 575 -2.22 -14.79 30.56
CA LEU A 575 -3.42 -14.94 29.76
C LEU A 575 -4.22 -13.63 29.67
N MET A 576 -4.16 -12.81 30.72
CA MET A 576 -4.85 -11.52 30.81
C MET A 576 -4.07 -10.36 30.18
N ALA A 577 -2.75 -10.51 29.97
CA ALA A 577 -1.92 -9.48 29.32
C ALA A 577 -2.16 -9.40 27.80
N VAL A 578 -2.72 -10.46 27.24
CA VAL A 578 -3.24 -10.48 25.87
C VAL A 578 -4.66 -9.92 25.92
N GLU A 579 -4.81 -8.60 25.68
CA GLU A 579 -6.12 -7.97 25.46
C GLU A 579 -6.85 -8.75 24.35
N ARG A 580 -7.78 -9.62 24.75
CA ARG A 580 -8.80 -10.15 23.86
C ARG A 580 -9.77 -9.00 23.59
N ASP A 581 -10.12 -8.80 22.32
CA ASP A 581 -11.26 -7.94 22.00
C ASP A 581 -12.47 -8.57 22.70
N GLU A 582 -12.94 -7.94 23.79
CA GLU A 582 -14.29 -8.18 24.31
C GLU A 582 -15.26 -7.90 23.14
N GLN A 583 -16.08 -8.90 22.84
CA GLN A 583 -16.98 -8.91 21.69
C GLN A 583 -17.97 -7.74 21.67
#